data_AF-A0A7W8GC44-F1
#
_entry.id   AF-A0A7W8GC44-F1
#
_cell.length_a   1.000
_cell.length_b   1.000
_cell.length_c   1.000
_cell.angle_alpha   90.00
_cell.angle_beta   90.00
_cell.angle_gamma   90.00
#
_symmetry.space_group_name_H-M   'P 1'
#
loop_
_entity.id
_entity.type
_entity.pdbx_description
1 polymer ?
#
loop_
_entity_poly.entity_id
_entity_poly.type
_entity_poly.pdbx_seq_one_letter_code
_entity_poly.pdbx_strand_id
1 'polypeptide(L)'
;MPHSPAPMDPDDAQALLYAEGERLARRLAQTLGGGEGDVARAHLIGLSLAVNLVNALVPTVEQVTRHAGRPLHAQVVADGRGRAVVETVTPDGERHARLPVDDLLDSALYRGGRLHPTVAAHLGDAMGGSEHHATRALAACLKSAPVLDALRRQLTALLKQ
;
A
#
# COMPACT_ATOMS: atom_id res chain seq x y z
N MET A 1 4.20 30.06 -15.45
CA MET A 1 3.57 28.79 -15.80
C MET A 1 4.03 27.76 -14.78
N PRO A 2 3.20 27.31 -13.82
CA PRO A 2 3.57 26.12 -13.06
C PRO A 2 3.45 24.94 -14.04
N HIS A 3 4.54 24.21 -14.24
CA HIS A 3 4.49 22.91 -14.92
C HIS A 3 3.60 22.00 -14.07
N SER A 4 2.39 21.69 -14.54
CA SER A 4 1.75 20.44 -14.12
C SER A 4 2.74 19.33 -14.45
N PRO A 5 3.17 18.51 -13.47
CA PRO A 5 3.99 17.34 -13.80
C PRO A 5 3.17 16.49 -14.79
N ALA A 6 3.81 16.10 -15.89
CA ALA A 6 3.17 15.17 -16.83
C ALA A 6 2.71 13.93 -16.06
N PRO A 7 1.55 13.34 -16.43
CA PRO A 7 1.13 12.09 -15.81
C PRO A 7 2.28 11.09 -15.92
N MET A 8 2.63 10.50 -14.78
CA MET A 8 3.67 9.48 -14.70
C MET A 8 3.31 8.31 -15.62
N ASP A 9 4.29 7.75 -16.33
CA ASP A 9 4.07 6.54 -17.11
C ASP A 9 3.56 5.43 -16.17
N PRO A 10 2.49 4.68 -16.51
CA PRO A 10 2.06 3.52 -15.72
C PRO A 10 3.20 2.57 -15.32
N ASP A 11 4.21 2.43 -16.18
CA ASP A 11 5.39 1.61 -15.90
C ASP A 11 6.27 2.19 -14.78
N ASP A 12 6.39 3.51 -14.70
CA ASP A 12 7.11 4.22 -13.63
C ASP A 12 6.39 4.09 -12.28
N ALA A 13 5.05 4.21 -12.29
CA ALA A 13 4.23 4.01 -11.09
C ALA A 13 4.37 2.57 -10.57
N GLN A 14 4.36 1.58 -11.47
CA GLN A 14 4.55 0.18 -11.12
C GLN A 14 5.96 -0.08 -10.54
N ALA A 15 7.00 0.53 -11.13
CA ALA A 15 8.37 0.42 -10.64
C ALA A 15 8.51 0.98 -9.21
N LEU A 16 7.84 2.10 -8.90
CA LEU A 16 7.80 2.67 -7.55
C LEU A 16 7.15 1.71 -6.55
N LEU A 17 6.03 1.08 -6.91
CA LEU A 17 5.36 0.11 -6.05
C LEU A 17 6.19 -1.15 -5.82
N TYR A 18 6.91 -1.63 -6.84
CA TYR A 18 7.86 -2.73 -6.67
C TYR A 18 9.00 -2.36 -5.72
N ALA A 19 9.54 -1.14 -5.80
CA ALA A 19 10.57 -0.70 -4.87
C ALA A 19 10.08 -0.63 -3.41
N GLU A 20 8.81 -0.23 -3.18
CA GLU A 20 8.21 -0.30 -1.84
C GLU A 20 7.94 -1.74 -1.40
N GLY A 21 7.46 -2.59 -2.30
CA GLY A 21 7.28 -4.02 -2.07
C GLY A 21 8.57 -4.72 -1.65
N GLU A 22 9.69 -4.35 -2.26
CA GLU A 22 11.03 -4.82 -1.92
C GLU A 22 11.50 -4.37 -0.54
N ARG A 23 11.20 -3.13 -0.16
CA ARG A 23 11.50 -2.62 1.19
C ARG A 23 10.66 -3.39 2.23
N LEU A 24 9.38 -3.59 1.95
CA LEU A 24 8.49 -4.36 2.81
C LEU A 24 8.96 -5.81 2.92
N ALA A 25 9.32 -6.45 1.81
CA ALA A 25 9.85 -7.80 1.75
C ALA A 25 11.05 -7.99 2.68
N ARG A 26 12.05 -7.08 2.61
CA ARG A 26 13.21 -7.13 3.50
C ARG A 26 12.83 -7.02 4.97
N ARG A 27 11.89 -6.14 5.31
CA ARG A 27 11.38 -6.00 6.69
C ARG A 27 10.64 -7.26 7.15
N LEU A 28 9.83 -7.87 6.29
CA LEU A 28 9.12 -9.11 6.57
C LEU A 28 10.07 -10.28 6.76
N ALA A 29 11.09 -10.42 5.91
CA ALA A 29 12.12 -11.45 6.05
C ALA A 29 12.84 -11.36 7.39
N GLN A 30 13.17 -10.15 7.85
CA GLN A 30 13.77 -9.91 9.18
C GLN A 30 12.83 -10.23 10.35
N THR A 31 11.52 -10.10 10.14
CA THR A 31 10.51 -10.26 11.19
C THR A 31 9.98 -11.69 11.30
N LEU A 32 9.87 -12.39 10.16
CA LEU A 32 9.18 -13.67 10.02
C LEU A 32 10.11 -14.83 9.59
N GLY A 33 11.31 -14.55 9.08
CA GLY A 33 12.18 -15.55 8.45
C GLY A 33 13.32 -16.08 9.33
N GLY A 34 13.80 -17.28 9.00
CA GLY A 34 14.98 -17.93 9.58
C GLY A 34 15.91 -18.62 8.57
N GLY A 35 15.61 -18.61 7.26
CA GLY A 35 16.46 -19.17 6.19
C GLY A 35 16.16 -18.68 4.75
N GLU A 36 16.93 -19.15 3.75
CA GLU A 36 16.85 -18.67 2.35
C GLU A 36 15.47 -18.85 1.69
N GLY A 37 14.78 -19.97 1.96
CA GLY A 37 13.42 -20.23 1.46
C GLY A 37 12.40 -19.21 1.97
N ASP A 38 12.63 -18.63 3.14
CA ASP A 38 11.78 -17.58 3.71
C ASP A 38 12.01 -16.23 3.02
N VAL A 39 13.22 -15.98 2.49
CA VAL A 39 13.53 -14.72 1.81
C VAL A 39 12.76 -14.59 0.50
N ALA A 40 12.78 -15.64 -0.34
CA ALA A 40 12.04 -15.63 -1.61
C ALA A 40 10.54 -15.47 -1.39
N ARG A 41 10.01 -16.09 -0.34
CA ARG A 41 8.60 -16.01 0.01
C ARG A 41 8.21 -14.67 0.60
N ALA A 42 9.02 -14.12 1.50
CA ALA A 42 8.83 -12.78 2.03
C ALA A 42 8.89 -11.72 0.91
N HIS A 43 9.71 -11.95 -0.11
CA HIS A 43 9.74 -11.12 -1.32
C HIS A 43 8.41 -11.15 -2.08
N LEU A 44 7.90 -12.33 -2.43
CA LEU A 44 6.59 -12.45 -3.09
C LEU A 44 5.45 -11.81 -2.28
N ILE A 45 5.45 -12.01 -0.96
CA ILE A 45 4.47 -11.43 -0.04
C ILE A 45 4.58 -9.90 -0.01
N GLY A 46 5.80 -9.36 0.13
CA GLY A 46 6.05 -7.93 0.20
C GLY A 46 5.59 -7.19 -1.06
N LEU A 47 5.95 -7.72 -2.23
CA LEU A 47 5.50 -7.17 -3.52
C LEU A 47 3.98 -7.24 -3.64
N SER A 48 3.39 -8.39 -3.34
CA SER A 48 1.94 -8.58 -3.43
C SER A 48 1.19 -7.62 -2.53
N LEU A 49 1.63 -7.41 -1.29
CA LEU A 49 0.96 -6.49 -0.38
C LEU A 49 1.04 -5.04 -0.85
N ALA A 50 2.22 -4.55 -1.24
CA ALA A 50 2.41 -3.18 -1.68
C ALA A 50 1.57 -2.86 -2.92
N VAL A 51 1.66 -3.71 -3.95
CA VAL A 51 0.96 -3.50 -5.22
C VAL A 51 -0.55 -3.61 -5.02
N ASN A 52 -1.04 -4.68 -4.40
CA ASN A 52 -2.49 -4.89 -4.29
C ASN A 52 -3.16 -3.85 -3.39
N LEU A 53 -2.51 -3.43 -2.31
CA LEU A 53 -3.09 -2.47 -1.38
C LEU A 53 -3.18 -1.08 -2.03
N VAL A 54 -2.15 -0.65 -2.76
CA VAL A 54 -2.18 0.66 -3.45
C VAL A 54 -3.12 0.63 -4.66
N ASN A 55 -3.09 -0.43 -5.47
CA ASN A 55 -3.99 -0.58 -6.63
C ASN A 55 -5.46 -0.70 -6.23
N ALA A 56 -5.75 -1.20 -5.02
CA ALA A 56 -7.10 -1.14 -4.45
C ALA A 56 -7.44 0.27 -3.92
N LEU A 57 -6.49 0.96 -3.30
CA LEU A 57 -6.72 2.26 -2.68
C LEU A 57 -7.02 3.36 -3.70
N VAL A 58 -6.22 3.48 -4.77
CA VAL A 58 -6.34 4.55 -5.78
C VAL A 58 -7.77 4.69 -6.32
N PRO A 59 -8.38 3.66 -6.94
CA PRO A 59 -9.76 3.78 -7.44
C PRO A 59 -10.78 3.96 -6.31
N THR A 60 -10.52 3.42 -5.12
CA THR A 60 -11.39 3.60 -3.95
C THR A 60 -11.45 5.06 -3.50
N VAL A 61 -10.32 5.76 -3.49
CA VAL A 61 -10.27 7.20 -3.17
C VAL A 61 -11.16 7.99 -4.12
N GLU A 62 -11.03 7.75 -5.42
CA GLU A 62 -11.83 8.47 -6.41
C GLU A 62 -13.32 8.17 -6.29
N GLN A 63 -13.68 6.91 -6.03
CA GLN A 63 -15.07 6.51 -5.84
C GLN A 63 -15.69 7.17 -4.61
N VAL A 64 -14.99 7.14 -3.47
CA VAL A 64 -15.47 7.69 -2.20
C VAL A 64 -15.60 9.21 -2.27
N THR A 65 -14.58 9.89 -2.82
CA THR A 65 -14.55 11.36 -2.90
C THR A 65 -15.59 11.91 -3.87
N ARG A 66 -15.83 11.21 -4.99
CA ARG A 66 -16.94 11.51 -5.90
C ARG A 66 -18.30 11.37 -5.22
N HIS A 67 -18.51 10.29 -4.46
CA HIS A 67 -19.76 10.08 -3.74
C HIS A 67 -19.98 11.13 -2.63
N ALA A 68 -18.91 11.63 -2.03
CA ALA A 68 -18.94 12.70 -1.03
C ALA A 68 -19.12 14.12 -1.62
N GLY A 69 -19.27 14.26 -2.94
CA GLY A 69 -19.46 15.56 -3.60
C GLY A 69 -18.19 16.43 -3.71
N ARG A 70 -17.01 15.87 -3.40
CA ARG A 70 -15.71 16.54 -3.48
C ARG A 70 -14.74 15.66 -4.29
N PRO A 71 -14.93 15.52 -5.61
CA PRO A 71 -14.17 14.56 -6.40
C PRO A 71 -12.68 14.86 -6.38
N LEU A 72 -11.87 13.85 -6.12
CA LEU A 72 -10.41 13.89 -6.22
C LEU A 72 -9.94 12.86 -7.24
N HIS A 73 -8.87 13.18 -7.95
CA HIS A 73 -8.11 12.22 -8.75
C HIS A 73 -6.93 11.72 -7.92
N ALA A 74 -6.68 10.41 -7.93
CA ALA A 74 -5.60 9.79 -7.17
C ALA A 74 -4.58 9.14 -8.10
N GLN A 75 -3.30 9.35 -7.85
CA GLN A 75 -2.20 8.80 -8.65
C GLN A 75 -1.01 8.43 -7.78
N VAL A 76 -0.21 7.47 -8.23
CA VAL A 76 1.08 7.14 -7.60
C VAL A 76 2.15 7.99 -8.25
N VAL A 77 2.92 8.71 -7.44
CA VAL A 77 4.03 9.55 -7.87
C VAL A 77 5.26 9.30 -7.00
N ALA A 78 6.43 9.71 -7.47
CA ALA A 78 7.65 9.72 -6.68
C ALA A 78 7.68 10.97 -5.77
N ASP A 79 8.21 10.83 -4.56
CA ASP A 79 8.67 11.98 -3.77
C ASP A 79 10.08 12.43 -4.17
N GLY A 80 10.61 13.45 -3.48
CA GLY A 80 11.96 13.95 -3.72
C GLY A 80 13.08 12.95 -3.36
N ARG A 81 12.75 11.79 -2.80
CA ARG A 81 13.66 10.69 -2.44
C ARG A 81 13.41 9.44 -3.30
N GLY A 82 12.54 9.52 -4.32
CA GLY A 82 12.17 8.38 -5.15
C GLY A 82 11.31 7.33 -4.44
N ARG A 83 10.59 7.71 -3.38
CA ARG A 83 9.63 6.85 -2.68
C ARG A 83 8.25 7.00 -3.28
N ALA A 84 7.48 5.92 -3.28
CA ALA A 84 6.13 5.95 -3.80
C ALA A 84 5.20 6.74 -2.86
N VAL A 85 4.40 7.64 -3.43
CA VAL A 85 3.41 8.44 -2.73
C VAL A 85 2.12 8.40 -3.51
N VAL A 86 1.00 8.13 -2.83
CA VAL A 86 -0.33 8.36 -3.38
C VAL A 86 -0.64 9.84 -3.25
N GLU A 87 -0.64 10.55 -4.36
CA GLU A 87 -1.03 11.96 -4.46
C GLU A 87 -2.49 12.05 -4.87
N THR A 88 -3.22 12.97 -4.23
CA THR A 88 -4.58 13.34 -4.63
C THR A 88 -4.60 14.78 -5.12
N VAL A 89 -5.31 15.02 -6.21
CA VAL A 89 -5.47 16.34 -6.82
C VAL A 89 -6.95 16.67 -7.02
N THR A 90 -7.29 17.94 -6.91
CA THR A 90 -8.62 18.46 -7.25
C THR A 90 -8.84 18.42 -8.77
N PRO A 91 -10.08 18.59 -9.25
CA PRO A 91 -10.36 18.66 -10.69
C PRO A 91 -9.63 19.82 -11.39
N ASP A 92 -9.30 20.88 -10.65
CA ASP A 92 -8.55 22.05 -11.14
C ASP A 92 -7.03 21.80 -11.20
N GLY A 93 -6.59 20.59 -10.81
CA GLY A 93 -5.18 20.19 -10.79
C GLY A 93 -4.41 20.66 -9.55
N GLU A 94 -5.10 21.20 -8.55
CA GLU A 94 -4.44 21.59 -7.30
C GLU A 94 -4.18 20.36 -6.43
N ARG A 95 -2.98 20.28 -5.84
CA ARG A 95 -2.64 19.22 -4.91
C ARG A 95 -3.50 19.32 -3.66
N HIS A 96 -4.24 18.26 -3.36
CA HIS A 96 -5.05 18.13 -2.16
C HIS A 96 -4.25 17.48 -1.02
N ALA A 97 -3.73 16.27 -1.25
CA ALA A 97 -3.02 15.52 -0.22
C ALA A 97 -1.95 14.58 -0.79
N ARG A 98 -1.02 14.16 0.08
CA ARG A 98 0.00 13.16 -0.21
C ARG A 98 0.06 12.13 0.91
N LEU A 99 0.00 10.85 0.55
CA LEU A 99 0.13 9.72 1.46
C LEU A 99 1.33 8.86 1.03
N PRO A 100 2.45 8.88 1.77
CA PRO A 100 3.54 7.95 1.54
C PRO A 100 3.06 6.50 1.60
N VAL A 101 3.48 5.69 0.64
CA VAL A 101 3.07 4.27 0.58
C VAL A 101 3.63 3.49 1.77
N ASP A 102 4.80 3.86 2.29
CA ASP A 102 5.36 3.24 3.49
C ASP A 102 4.55 3.60 4.75
N ASP A 103 4.06 4.83 4.89
CA ASP A 103 3.13 5.20 5.98
C ASP A 103 1.81 4.41 5.87
N LEU A 104 1.30 4.23 4.66
CA LEU A 104 0.12 3.41 4.41
C LEU A 104 0.36 1.96 4.84
N LEU A 105 1.47 1.35 4.40
CA LEU A 105 1.85 -0.03 4.76
C LEU A 105 2.11 -0.17 6.26
N ASP A 106 2.78 0.80 6.89
CA ASP A 106 3.05 0.77 8.33
C ASP A 106 1.73 0.85 9.11
N SER A 107 0.84 1.77 8.74
CA SER A 107 -0.46 1.95 9.39
C SER A 107 -1.40 0.74 9.24
N ALA A 108 -1.27 -0.01 8.14
CA ALA A 108 -2.09 -1.18 7.84
C ALA A 108 -1.55 -2.47 8.46
N LEU A 109 -0.22 -2.65 8.48
CA LEU A 109 0.41 -3.91 8.85
C LEU A 109 1.00 -3.90 10.26
N TYR A 110 1.37 -2.73 10.79
CA TYR A 110 2.13 -2.59 12.03
C TYR A 110 1.37 -1.79 13.09
N ARG A 111 1.69 -2.05 14.36
CA ARG A 111 1.25 -1.30 15.53
C ARG A 111 2.41 -1.21 16.52
N GLY A 112 2.87 0.01 16.81
CA GLY A 112 4.02 0.23 17.68
C GLY A 112 5.31 -0.42 17.16
N GLY A 113 5.52 -0.36 15.83
CA GLY A 113 6.71 -0.92 15.16
C GLY A 113 6.71 -2.44 14.98
N ARG A 114 5.73 -3.17 15.53
CA ARG A 114 5.57 -4.63 15.39
C ARG A 114 4.39 -4.97 14.49
N LEU A 115 4.44 -6.10 13.79
CA LEU A 115 3.28 -6.57 13.02
C LEU A 115 2.06 -6.70 13.92
N HIS A 116 0.92 -6.23 13.44
CA HIS A 116 -0.34 -6.44 14.15
C HIS A 116 -0.59 -7.95 14.30
N PRO A 117 -1.04 -8.47 15.46
CA PRO A 117 -1.13 -9.92 15.69
C PRO A 117 -1.93 -10.68 14.62
N THR A 118 -3.07 -10.13 14.18
CA THR A 118 -3.87 -10.70 13.09
C THR A 118 -3.13 -10.73 11.75
N VAL A 119 -2.37 -9.67 11.45
CA VAL A 119 -1.56 -9.60 10.23
C VAL A 119 -0.42 -10.61 10.33
N ALA A 120 0.28 -10.65 11.45
CA ALA A 120 1.35 -11.61 11.72
C ALA A 120 0.87 -13.06 11.55
N ALA A 121 -0.33 -13.41 12.04
CA ALA A 121 -0.90 -14.74 11.87
C ALA A 121 -1.12 -15.08 10.38
N HIS A 122 -1.79 -14.20 9.62
CA HIS A 122 -2.01 -14.43 8.19
C HIS A 122 -0.71 -14.46 7.39
N LEU A 123 0.26 -13.61 7.72
CA LEU A 123 1.56 -13.63 7.03
C LEU A 123 2.37 -14.87 7.40
N GLY A 124 2.33 -15.34 8.65
CA GLY A 124 2.91 -16.62 9.06
C GLY A 124 2.32 -17.81 8.30
N ASP A 125 1.00 -17.84 8.13
CA ASP A 125 0.29 -18.83 7.33
C ASP A 125 0.70 -18.79 5.84
N ALA A 126 0.93 -17.58 5.32
CA ALA A 126 1.43 -17.39 3.97
C ALA A 126 2.88 -17.89 3.81
N MET A 127 3.69 -17.77 4.87
CA MET A 127 5.08 -18.23 4.90
C MET A 127 5.20 -19.76 4.88
N GLY A 128 4.34 -20.48 5.61
CA GLY A 128 4.44 -21.94 5.74
C GLY A 128 3.68 -22.78 4.69
N GLY A 129 2.75 -22.18 3.94
CA GLY A 129 1.79 -22.92 3.11
C GLY A 129 2.23 -23.24 1.67
N SER A 130 1.37 -23.95 0.93
CA SER A 130 1.48 -24.01 -0.55
C SER A 130 1.20 -22.63 -1.18
N GLU A 131 1.47 -22.48 -2.48
CA GLU A 131 1.20 -21.22 -3.19
C GLU A 131 -0.28 -20.79 -3.08
N HIS A 132 -1.21 -21.72 -3.31
CA HIS A 132 -2.65 -21.46 -3.12
C HIS A 132 -3.00 -21.07 -1.69
N HIS A 133 -2.29 -21.62 -0.70
CA HIS A 133 -2.46 -21.24 0.69
C HIS A 133 -1.97 -19.81 0.93
N ALA A 134 -0.80 -19.46 0.39
CA ALA A 134 -0.23 -18.12 0.48
C ALA A 134 -1.17 -17.07 -0.13
N THR A 135 -1.74 -17.32 -1.31
CA THR A 135 -2.71 -16.42 -1.94
C THR A 135 -3.94 -16.21 -1.06
N ARG A 136 -4.50 -17.27 -0.48
CA ARG A 136 -5.66 -17.15 0.43
C ARG A 136 -5.30 -16.39 1.71
N ALA A 137 -4.14 -16.66 2.28
CA ALA A 137 -3.66 -16.00 3.49
C ALA A 137 -3.40 -14.51 3.26
N LEU A 138 -2.83 -14.14 2.09
CA LEU A 138 -2.68 -12.75 1.68
C LEU A 138 -4.02 -12.06 1.47
N ALA A 139 -4.97 -12.71 0.80
CA ALA A 139 -6.31 -12.17 0.63
C ALA A 139 -7.02 -11.98 1.99
N ALA A 140 -6.85 -12.91 2.93
CA ALA A 140 -7.36 -12.79 4.30
C ALA A 140 -6.68 -11.63 5.05
N CYS A 141 -5.36 -11.48 4.91
CA CYS A 141 -4.60 -10.36 5.46
C CYS A 141 -5.16 -9.01 4.98
N LEU A 142 -5.32 -8.83 3.67
CA LEU A 142 -5.85 -7.58 3.08
C LEU A 142 -7.29 -7.29 3.50
N LYS A 143 -8.09 -8.32 3.77
CA LYS A 143 -9.48 -8.22 4.25
C LYS A 143 -9.59 -8.14 5.77
N SER A 144 -8.48 -8.22 6.50
CA SER A 144 -8.51 -8.22 7.96
C SER A 144 -8.93 -6.86 8.50
N ALA A 145 -9.63 -6.86 9.63
CA ALA A 145 -10.07 -5.64 10.32
C ALA A 145 -8.97 -4.57 10.47
N PRO A 146 -7.73 -4.87 10.93
CA PRO A 146 -6.70 -3.84 11.08
C PRO A 146 -6.35 -3.13 9.76
N VAL A 147 -6.29 -3.88 8.64
CA VAL A 147 -6.00 -3.32 7.31
C VAL A 147 -7.16 -2.46 6.83
N LEU A 148 -8.39 -2.98 6.91
CA LEU A 148 -9.58 -2.24 6.49
C LEU A 148 -9.81 -0.98 7.34
N ASP A 149 -9.56 -1.03 8.64
CA ASP A 149 -9.65 0.13 9.52
C ASP A 149 -8.56 1.16 9.21
N ALA A 150 -7.35 0.73 8.86
CA ALA A 150 -6.30 1.64 8.42
C ALA A 150 -6.70 2.35 7.13
N LEU A 151 -7.17 1.62 6.12
CA LEU A 151 -7.67 2.21 4.87
C LEU A 151 -8.82 3.18 5.13
N ARG A 152 -9.78 2.82 5.98
CA ARG A 152 -10.90 3.69 6.37
C ARG A 152 -10.41 4.97 7.03
N ARG A 153 -9.42 4.91 7.93
CA ARG A 153 -8.82 6.09 8.56
C ARG A 153 -8.17 7.01 7.53
N GLN A 154 -7.41 6.46 6.59
CA GLN A 154 -6.77 7.24 5.52
C GLN A 154 -7.81 7.91 4.62
N LEU A 155 -8.84 7.18 4.18
CA LEU A 155 -9.95 7.74 3.39
C LEU A 155 -10.70 8.84 4.15
N THR A 156 -10.94 8.65 5.44
CA THR A 156 -11.60 9.66 6.28
C THR A 156 -10.73 10.91 6.44
N ALA A 157 -9.41 10.76 6.55
CA ALA A 157 -8.48 11.88 6.64
C ALA A 157 -8.49 12.71 5.34
N LEU A 158 -8.52 12.06 4.18
CA LEU A 158 -8.61 12.72 2.88
C LEU A 158 -9.89 13.57 2.73
N LEU A 159 -11.03 13.11 3.28
CA LEU A 159 -12.30 13.83 3.21
C LEU A 159 -12.39 15.05 4.16
N LYS A 160 -11.56 15.08 5.21
CA LYS A 160 -11.57 16.15 6.23
C LYS A 160 -10.67 17.34 5.89
N GLN A 161 -9.74 17.16 4.96
CA GLN A 161 -8.91 18.24 4.40
C GLN A 161 -9.74 19.11 3.46
#